data_AF-A0A2E5BYC2-F1
#
_entry.id   AF-A0A2E5BYC2-F1
#
_cell.length_a   1.000
_cell.length_b   1.000
_cell.length_c   1.000
_cell.angle_alpha   90.00
_cell.angle_beta   90.00
_cell.angle_gamma   90.00
#
_symmetry.space_group_name_H-M   'P 1'
#
loop_
_entity.id
_entity.type
_entity.pdbx_description
1 polymer ?
#
loop_
_entity_poly.entity_id
_entity_poly.type
_entity_poly.pdbx_seq_one_letter_code
_entity_poly.pdbx_strand_id
1 'polypeptide(L)'
;MLEQINPEDRMNFRLILRKTALIQEHLESMQRDSFGIEFDAWKIEVDEIWKNIFQVINLLGEESQKIVLVNIQEEWVNYISHYGVLDFNQDGG
;
A
#
# COMPACT_ATOMS: atom_id res chain seq x y z
N MET A 1 12.19 13.23 -18.55
CA MET A 1 12.42 12.77 -17.16
C MET A 1 12.14 11.28 -16.93
N LEU A 2 11.33 10.59 -17.76
CA LEU A 2 11.08 9.13 -17.65
C LEU A 2 11.90 8.27 -18.64
N GLU A 3 12.77 8.87 -19.46
CA GLU A 3 13.46 8.19 -20.57
C GLU A 3 14.58 7.23 -20.14
N GLN A 4 15.02 7.28 -18.88
CA GLN A 4 16.05 6.37 -18.33
C GLN A 4 15.50 5.26 -17.45
N ILE A 5 14.18 5.18 -17.25
CA ILE A 5 13.57 4.12 -16.44
C ILE A 5 13.45 2.85 -17.30
N ASN A 6 14.13 1.79 -16.89
CA ASN A 6 14.08 0.46 -17.50
C ASN A 6 12.62 0.04 -17.76
N PRO A 7 12.28 -0.56 -18.92
CA PRO A 7 10.93 -1.08 -19.18
C PRO A 7 10.29 -1.89 -18.05
N GLU A 8 11.07 -2.67 -17.31
CA GLU A 8 10.60 -3.43 -16.14
C GLU A 8 10.13 -2.50 -15.01
N ASP A 9 10.93 -1.50 -14.65
CA ASP A 9 10.56 -0.49 -13.66
C ASP A 9 9.29 0.27 -14.08
N ARG A 10 9.06 0.52 -15.37
CA ARG A 10 7.81 1.13 -15.86
C ARG A 10 6.60 0.20 -15.70
N MET A 11 6.77 -1.11 -15.84
CA MET A 11 5.70 -2.08 -15.58
C MET A 11 5.40 -2.16 -14.09
N ASN A 12 6.44 -2.26 -13.26
CA ASN A 12 6.32 -2.28 -11.81
C ASN A 12 5.70 -1.00 -11.26
N PHE A 13 6.05 0.18 -11.81
CA PHE A 13 5.42 1.44 -11.45
C PHE A 13 3.90 1.43 -11.72
N ARG A 14 3.47 0.95 -12.90
CA ARG A 14 2.04 0.80 -13.22
C ARG A 14 1.34 -0.19 -12.30
N LEU A 15 2.01 -1.28 -11.93
CA LEU A 15 1.48 -2.24 -10.98
C LEU A 15 1.27 -1.60 -9.60
N ILE A 16 2.25 -0.84 -9.13
CA ILE A 16 2.18 -0.13 -7.84
C ILE A 16 1.01 0.87 -7.86
N LEU A 17 0.89 1.72 -8.87
CA LEU A 17 -0.22 2.68 -8.98
C LEU A 17 -1.60 2.01 -8.97
N ARG A 18 -1.74 0.89 -9.69
CA ARG A 18 -3.00 0.13 -9.69
C ARG A 18 -3.33 -0.43 -8.30
N LYS A 19 -2.32 -0.92 -7.59
CA LYS A 19 -2.49 -1.46 -6.23
C LYS A 19 -2.83 -0.36 -5.22
N THR A 20 -2.22 0.81 -5.35
CA THR A 20 -2.55 1.98 -4.54
C THR A 20 -4.01 2.40 -4.76
N ALA A 21 -4.50 2.41 -6.01
CA ALA A 21 -5.91 2.68 -6.29
C ALA A 21 -6.86 1.64 -5.66
N LEU A 22 -6.50 0.35 -5.72
CA LEU A 22 -7.28 -0.70 -5.06
C LEU A 22 -7.32 -0.52 -3.53
N ILE A 23 -6.19 -0.17 -2.91
CA ILE A 23 -6.15 0.17 -1.49
C ILE A 23 -7.15 1.28 -1.18
N GLN A 24 -7.17 2.36 -1.97
CA GLN A 24 -8.09 3.47 -1.77
C GLN A 24 -9.57 3.02 -1.77
N GLU A 25 -9.95 2.15 -2.71
CA GLU A 25 -11.31 1.58 -2.76
C GLU A 25 -11.66 0.77 -1.50
N HIS A 26 -10.72 -0.03 -0.98
CA HIS A 26 -10.90 -0.75 0.28
C HIS A 26 -11.00 0.20 1.48
N LEU A 27 -10.16 1.25 1.54
CA LEU A 27 -10.22 2.23 2.64
C LEU A 27 -11.55 2.96 2.67
N GLU A 28 -12.10 3.36 1.52
CA GLU A 28 -13.42 3.97 1.43
C GLU A 28 -14.53 3.03 1.94
N SER A 29 -14.40 1.73 1.65
CA SER A 29 -15.34 0.71 2.11
C SER A 29 -15.23 0.48 3.63
N MET A 30 -14.01 0.39 4.15
CA MET A 30 -13.72 0.26 5.59
C MET A 30 -14.19 1.47 6.40
N GLN A 31 -14.08 2.68 5.84
CA GLN A 31 -14.59 3.90 6.46
C GLN A 31 -16.13 3.94 6.47
N ARG A 32 -16.76 3.42 5.42
CA ARG A 32 -18.22 3.37 5.32
C ARG A 32 -18.82 2.33 6.28
N ASP A 33 -18.15 1.21 6.48
CA ASP A 33 -18.63 0.08 7.28
C ASP A 33 -17.60 -0.37 8.33
N SER A 34 -17.24 0.53 9.24
CA SER A 34 -16.19 0.31 10.24
C SER A 34 -16.51 -0.75 11.30
N PHE A 35 -17.77 -1.17 11.39
CA PHE A 35 -18.22 -2.26 12.28
C PHE A 35 -18.77 -3.45 11.50
N GLY A 36 -18.57 -3.46 10.18
CA GLY A 36 -18.96 -4.54 9.30
C GLY A 36 -18.17 -5.81 9.57
N ILE A 37 -18.80 -6.96 9.38
CA ILE A 37 -18.16 -8.27 9.52
C ILE A 37 -16.98 -8.46 8.55
N GLU A 38 -16.95 -7.70 7.45
CA GLU A 38 -15.92 -7.74 6.42
C GLU A 38 -14.73 -6.82 6.71
N PHE A 39 -14.81 -5.97 7.74
CA PHE A 39 -13.77 -4.98 8.05
C PHE A 39 -12.40 -5.62 8.23
N ASP A 40 -12.33 -6.69 9.03
CA ASP A 40 -11.07 -7.40 9.31
C ASP A 40 -10.50 -8.05 8.04
N ALA A 41 -11.37 -8.61 7.18
CA ALA A 41 -10.96 -9.20 5.91
C ALA A 41 -10.36 -8.14 4.97
N TRP A 42 -11.01 -6.99 4.83
CA TRP A 42 -10.48 -5.88 4.03
C TRP A 42 -9.18 -5.32 4.60
N LYS A 43 -9.05 -5.23 5.92
CA LYS A 43 -7.79 -4.80 6.55
C LYS A 43 -6.64 -5.74 6.19
N ILE A 44 -6.86 -7.05 6.31
CA ILE A 44 -5.85 -8.07 5.94
C ILE A 44 -5.47 -7.96 4.46
N GLU A 45 -6.45 -7.77 3.58
CA GLU A 45 -6.19 -7.59 2.14
C GLU A 45 -5.34 -6.33 1.88
N VAL A 46 -5.68 -5.21 2.50
CA VAL A 46 -4.90 -3.96 2.39
C VAL A 46 -3.47 -4.13 2.91
N ASP A 47 -3.28 -4.82 4.04
CA ASP A 47 -1.96 -5.12 4.61
C ASP A 47 -1.10 -5.96 3.63
N GLU A 48 -1.66 -7.00 3.03
CA GLU A 48 -0.94 -7.83 2.06
C GLU A 48 -0.65 -7.08 0.74
N ILE A 49 -1.55 -6.19 0.31
CA ILE A 49 -1.30 -5.33 -0.86
C ILE A 49 -0.13 -4.38 -0.57
N TRP A 50 -0.10 -3.71 0.58
CA TRP A 50 1.01 -2.83 0.98
C TRP A 50 2.34 -3.57 1.04
N LYS A 51 2.36 -4.74 1.69
CA LYS A 51 3.54 -5.60 1.75
C LYS A 51 4.05 -5.96 0.36
N ASN A 52 3.16 -6.27 -0.58
CA ASN A 52 3.57 -6.54 -1.95
C ASN A 52 4.08 -5.28 -2.67
N ILE A 53 3.46 -4.11 -2.47
CA ILE A 53 3.97 -2.84 -3.02
C ILE A 53 5.42 -2.62 -2.58
N PHE A 54 5.73 -2.73 -1.29
CA PHE A 54 7.09 -2.55 -0.79
C PHE A 54 8.08 -3.60 -1.30
N GLN A 55 7.64 -4.86 -1.47
CA GLN A 55 8.46 -5.88 -2.12
C GLN A 55 8.82 -5.50 -3.56
N VAL A 56 7.85 -5.00 -4.33
CA VAL A 56 8.09 -4.54 -5.71
C VAL A 56 9.02 -3.32 -5.72
N ILE A 57 8.82 -2.35 -4.82
CA ILE A 57 9.69 -1.18 -4.70
C ILE A 57 11.13 -1.59 -4.44
N ASN A 58 11.37 -2.55 -3.55
CA ASN A 58 12.72 -3.03 -3.23
C ASN A 58 13.46 -3.66 -4.43
N LEU A 59 12.73 -4.07 -5.48
CA LEU A 59 13.30 -4.61 -6.72
C LEU A 59 13.64 -3.53 -7.77
N LEU A 60 13.12 -2.31 -7.60
CA LEU A 60 13.35 -1.20 -8.53
C LEU A 60 14.77 -0.64 -8.38
N GLY A 61 15.26 0.03 -9.44
CA GLY A 61 16.46 0.86 -9.33
C GLY A 61 16.27 2.04 -8.37
N GLU A 62 17.36 2.52 -7.76
CA GLU A 62 17.33 3.53 -6.69
C GLU A 62 16.54 4.81 -7.05
N GLU A 63 16.72 5.33 -8.27
CA GLU A 63 16.00 6.52 -8.73
C GLU A 63 14.50 6.24 -8.91
N SER A 64 14.14 5.07 -9.45
CA SER A 64 12.75 4.62 -9.55
C SER A 64 12.12 4.47 -8.17
N GLN A 65 12.84 3.90 -7.19
CA GLN A 65 12.39 3.77 -5.80
C GLN A 65 12.02 5.14 -5.21
N LYS A 66 12.90 6.14 -5.32
CA LYS A 66 12.65 7.51 -4.82
C LYS A 66 11.37 8.09 -5.41
N ILE A 67 11.18 7.95 -6.73
CA ILE A 67 9.98 8.44 -7.41
C ILE A 67 8.74 7.72 -6.88
N VAL A 68 8.75 6.39 -6.80
CA VAL A 68 7.59 5.62 -6.34
C VAL A 68 7.23 5.97 -4.90
N LEU A 69 8.21 6.02 -4.01
CA LEU A 69 8.00 6.32 -2.59
C LEU A 69 7.31 7.67 -2.40
N VAL A 70 7.68 8.69 -3.18
CA VAL A 70 6.99 10.00 -3.17
C VAL A 70 5.54 9.86 -3.64
N ASN A 71 5.28 9.04 -4.67
CA ASN A 71 3.93 8.88 -5.22
C ASN A 71 2.97 8.14 -4.28
N ILE A 72 3.45 7.21 -3.47
CA ILE A 72 2.59 6.43 -2.54
C ILE A 72 2.56 6.99 -1.12
N GLN A 73 3.31 8.07 -0.85
CA GLN A 73 3.56 8.55 0.50
C GLN A 73 2.26 8.96 1.19
N GLU A 74 1.38 9.67 0.51
CA GLU A 74 0.14 10.19 1.08
C GLU A 74 -0.79 9.05 1.49
N GLU A 75 -1.03 8.10 0.59
CA GLU A 75 -1.89 6.95 0.83
C GLU A 75 -1.32 6.03 1.91
N TRP A 76 -0.01 5.82 1.94
CA TRP A 76 0.65 5.05 2.98
C TRP A 76 0.51 5.71 4.36
N VAL A 77 0.79 7.00 4.46
CA VAL A 77 0.67 7.76 5.71
C VAL A 77 -0.78 7.78 6.19
N ASN A 78 -1.73 7.97 5.28
CA ASN A 78 -3.15 7.93 5.60
C ASN A 78 -3.54 6.54 6.15
N TYR A 79 -3.12 5.46 5.49
CA TYR A 79 -3.39 4.10 5.95
C TYR A 79 -2.81 3.83 7.34
N ILE A 80 -1.50 4.07 7.53
CA ILE A 80 -0.83 3.71 8.78
C ILE A 80 -1.33 4.55 9.97
N SER A 81 -1.77 5.78 9.73
CA SER A 81 -2.30 6.67 10.78
C SER A 81 -3.66 6.20 11.32
N HIS A 82 -4.48 5.56 10.47
CA HIS A 82 -5.84 5.14 10.84
C HIS A 82 -5.95 3.65 11.16
N TYR A 83 -5.11 2.81 10.54
CA TYR A 83 -5.23 1.34 10.58
C TYR A 83 -3.90 0.64 10.89
N GLY A 84 -2.79 1.39 10.92
CA GLY A 84 -1.44 0.88 11.16
C GLY A 84 -1.07 0.68 12.62
N VAL A 85 -2.01 0.88 13.55
CA VAL A 85 -1.85 0.43 14.92
C VAL A 85 -1.81 -1.08 14.88
N LEU A 86 -0.59 -1.61 14.87
CA LEU A 86 -0.32 -3.01 15.18
C LEU A 86 -1.01 -3.29 16.52
N ASP A 87 -1.94 -4.24 16.54
CA ASP A 87 -2.42 -4.86 17.76
C ASP A 87 -1.23 -5.56 18.43
N PHE A 88 -0.38 -4.80 19.10
CA PHE A 88 0.69 -5.30 19.96
C PHE A 88 0.13 -5.90 21.26
N ASN A 89 -1.20 -5.98 21.42
CA ASN A 89 -1.89 -6.38 22.65
C ASN A 89 -2.81 -7.60 22.46
N GLN A 90 -2.39 -8.63 21.71
CA GLN A 90 -3.01 -9.97 21.80
C GLN A 90 -2.04 -11.10 22.19
N ASP A 91 -0.92 -10.77 22.86
CA ASP A 91 -0.08 -11.75 23.57
C ASP A 91 0.25 -11.26 24.99
N GLY A 92 -0.80 -10.96 25.76
CA GLY A 92 -0.68 -10.46 27.13
C GLY A 92 -1.71 -11.06 28.07
N GLY A 93 -1.55 -12.36 28.38
CA GLY A 93 -1.87 -13.00 29.67
C GLY A 93 -3.31 -12.97 30.18
#